data_AF-A0A1Q5J5T9-F1
#
_entry.id   AF-A0A1Q5J5T9-F1
#
_cell.length_a   1.000
_cell.length_b   1.000
_cell.length_c   1.000
_cell.angle_alpha   90.00
_cell.angle_beta   90.00
_cell.angle_gamma   90.00
#
_symmetry.space_group_name_H-M   'P 1'
#
loop_
_entity.id
_entity.type
_entity.pdbx_description
1 polymer ?
#
loop_
_entity_poly.entity_id
_entity_poly.type
_entity_poly.pdbx_seq_one_letter_code
_entity_poly.pdbx_strand_id
1 'polypeptide(L)'
;MTMEITPVRVLRAGNTPESALLPVTDGTVALWLLPMAEDPGAPALLDAEEHRRWKSLIRADHRARYLAAHGGLRRLLGRYLGIRADEVAFVREDCPVCGGPHGRPAVRDAGFHFSLSHSGDLALVGIATTPVGVDVEAHPEAEVSALVADSLHPREREEFARLPAEERPAAFAQCWARKEAYLKGTGEGLSGGLDRTYMGMGAEPAALEGWSLADVRVAPSYAAAVAVAGR
;
A
#
# COMPACT_ATOMS: atom_id res chain seq x y z
N MET A 1 0.37 8.13 -22.19
CA MET A 1 -0.18 6.76 -22.26
C MET A 1 -0.95 6.53 -20.97
N THR A 2 -2.23 6.19 -21.02
CA THR A 2 -3.01 5.88 -19.80
C THR A 2 -2.55 4.54 -19.23
N MET A 3 -2.25 4.49 -17.94
CA MET A 3 -1.77 3.28 -17.28
C MET A 3 -2.91 2.28 -17.09
N GLU A 4 -2.65 1.00 -17.36
CA GLU A 4 -3.61 -0.08 -17.16
C GLU A 4 -3.43 -0.67 -15.75
N ILE A 5 -4.48 -0.57 -14.94
CA ILE A 5 -4.50 -1.16 -13.60
C ILE A 5 -5.08 -2.56 -13.71
N THR A 6 -4.24 -3.56 -13.47
CA THR A 6 -4.68 -4.96 -13.57
C THR A 6 -5.71 -5.29 -12.48
N PRO A 7 -6.65 -6.21 -12.74
CA PRO A 7 -7.53 -6.72 -11.71
C PRO A 7 -6.71 -7.29 -10.54
N VAL A 8 -7.13 -6.95 -9.32
CA VAL A 8 -6.47 -7.41 -8.09
C VAL A 8 -6.48 -8.93 -8.04
N ARG A 9 -5.30 -9.53 -7.81
CA ARG A 9 -5.17 -10.96 -7.55
C ARG A 9 -5.04 -11.25 -6.07
N VAL A 10 -5.53 -12.40 -5.64
CA VAL A 10 -5.35 -12.86 -4.26
C VAL A 10 -4.21 -13.86 -4.23
N LEU A 11 -3.16 -13.55 -3.46
CA LEU A 11 -2.11 -14.52 -3.16
C LEU A 11 -2.55 -15.34 -1.95
N ARG A 12 -2.83 -16.62 -2.17
CA ARG A 12 -3.08 -17.59 -1.09
C ARG A 12 -1.82 -18.39 -0.78
N ALA A 13 -1.72 -18.90 0.44
CA ALA A 13 -0.63 -19.81 0.81
C ALA A 13 -0.65 -21.07 -0.09
N GLY A 14 0.45 -21.33 -0.79
CA GLY A 14 0.61 -22.47 -1.71
C GLY A 14 0.60 -22.11 -3.20
N ASN A 15 0.95 -23.08 -4.05
CA ASN A 15 1.09 -22.92 -5.50
C ASN A 15 -0.24 -23.25 -6.22
N THR A 16 -1.30 -22.48 -5.96
CA THR A 16 -2.55 -22.61 -6.71
C THR A 16 -2.46 -21.93 -8.08
N PRO A 17 -3.17 -22.39 -9.12
CA PRO A 17 -3.13 -21.79 -10.47
C PRO A 17 -3.51 -20.31 -10.51
N GLU A 18 -4.38 -19.87 -9.59
CA GLU A 18 -4.80 -18.47 -9.42
C GLU A 18 -3.64 -17.56 -8.99
N SER A 19 -2.56 -18.14 -8.46
CA SER A 19 -1.36 -17.45 -8.01
C SER A 19 -0.29 -17.26 -9.10
N ALA A 20 -0.57 -17.59 -10.37
CA ALA A 20 0.36 -17.30 -11.47
C ALA A 20 0.75 -15.82 -11.46
N LEU A 21 2.05 -15.53 -11.58
CA LEU A 21 2.55 -14.17 -11.47
C LEU A 21 1.97 -13.28 -12.58
N LEU A 22 1.55 -12.07 -12.19
CA LEU A 22 1.21 -11.03 -13.13
C LEU A 22 2.50 -10.51 -13.77
N PRO A 23 2.56 -10.39 -15.10
CA PRO A 23 3.72 -9.79 -15.75
C PRO A 23 3.86 -8.33 -15.30
N VAL A 24 5.09 -7.93 -14.97
CA VAL A 24 5.43 -6.55 -14.62
C VAL A 24 5.99 -5.92 -15.87
N THR A 25 5.16 -5.17 -16.57
CA THR A 25 5.48 -4.54 -17.85
C THR A 25 5.23 -3.05 -17.77
N ASP A 26 5.80 -2.31 -18.70
CA ASP A 26 5.59 -0.87 -18.76
C ASP A 26 4.11 -0.52 -18.90
N GLY A 27 3.66 0.44 -18.08
CA GLY A 27 2.28 0.89 -18.07
C GLY A 27 1.30 -0.05 -17.38
N THR A 28 1.78 -1.09 -16.69
CA THR A 28 0.94 -1.96 -15.86
C THR A 28 1.39 -1.95 -14.40
N VAL A 29 0.43 -2.15 -13.50
CA VAL A 29 0.69 -2.42 -12.08
C VAL A 29 0.06 -3.75 -11.70
N ALA A 30 0.86 -4.62 -11.10
CA ALA A 30 0.41 -5.88 -10.54
C ALA A 30 -0.03 -5.67 -9.09
N LEU A 31 -1.30 -5.96 -8.80
CA LEU A 31 -1.91 -5.79 -7.48
C LEU A 31 -2.20 -7.15 -6.84
N TRP A 32 -1.75 -7.33 -5.60
CA TRP A 32 -1.88 -8.56 -4.84
C TRP A 32 -2.48 -8.31 -3.46
N LEU A 33 -3.61 -8.93 -3.16
CA LEU A 33 -4.15 -9.04 -1.81
C LEU A 33 -3.59 -10.26 -1.11
N LEU A 34 -3.16 -10.09 0.13
CA LEU A 34 -2.72 -11.15 1.03
C LEU A 34 -3.74 -11.26 2.17
N PRO A 35 -4.58 -12.32 2.19
CA PRO A 35 -5.47 -12.59 3.32
C PRO A 35 -4.61 -13.06 4.51
N MET A 36 -4.41 -12.20 5.51
CA MET A 36 -3.44 -12.47 6.58
C MET A 36 -3.86 -13.65 7.49
N ALA A 37 -5.15 -13.99 7.51
CA ALA A 37 -5.66 -15.17 8.22
C ALA A 37 -5.27 -16.49 7.52
N GLU A 38 -5.03 -16.48 6.21
CA GLU A 38 -4.69 -17.67 5.43
C GLU A 38 -3.17 -17.94 5.38
N ASP A 39 -2.34 -16.90 5.49
CA ASP A 39 -0.88 -17.02 5.62
C ASP A 39 -0.39 -16.19 6.82
N PRO A 40 -0.30 -16.79 8.02
CA PRO A 40 0.15 -16.07 9.22
C PRO A 40 1.64 -15.67 9.18
N GLY A 41 2.37 -16.05 8.12
CA GLY A 41 3.80 -15.82 8.00
C GLY A 41 4.64 -16.75 8.88
N ALA A 42 5.96 -16.60 8.82
CA ALA A 42 6.90 -17.35 9.65
C ALA A 42 8.11 -16.47 10.01
N PRO A 43 8.57 -16.44 11.28
CA PRO A 43 9.68 -15.57 11.69
C PRO A 43 10.97 -15.82 10.93
N ALA A 44 11.18 -17.07 10.46
CA ALA A 44 12.34 -17.47 9.67
C ALA A 44 12.41 -16.79 8.28
N LEU A 45 11.33 -16.15 7.83
CA LEU A 45 11.34 -15.39 6.58
C LEU A 45 11.90 -13.99 6.76
N LEU A 46 11.79 -13.40 7.95
CA LEU A 46 12.14 -12.00 8.21
C LEU A 46 13.65 -11.82 8.25
N ASP A 47 14.13 -10.69 7.73
CA ASP A 47 15.52 -10.29 7.95
C ASP A 47 15.75 -9.74 9.38
N ALA A 48 16.99 -9.36 9.68
CA ALA A 48 17.37 -8.85 10.99
C ALA A 48 16.70 -7.50 11.36
N GLU A 49 16.39 -6.64 10.39
CA GLU A 49 15.71 -5.37 10.64
C GLU A 49 14.22 -5.59 10.89
N GLU A 50 13.58 -6.37 10.04
CA GLU A 50 12.19 -6.74 10.19
C GLU A 50 11.94 -7.53 11.48
N HIS A 51 12.85 -8.45 11.83
CA HIS A 51 12.75 -9.19 13.08
C HIS A 51 12.87 -8.27 14.30
N ARG A 52 13.75 -7.26 14.26
CA ARG A 52 13.84 -6.23 15.31
C ARG A 52 12.54 -5.43 15.40
N ARG A 53 12.00 -4.97 14.27
CA ARG A 53 10.74 -4.23 14.21
C ARG A 53 9.58 -5.08 14.75
N TRP A 54 9.46 -6.31 14.28
CA TRP A 54 8.46 -7.28 14.74
C TRP A 54 8.51 -7.49 16.25
N LYS A 55 9.70 -7.70 16.83
CA LYS A 55 9.87 -7.87 18.28
C LYS A 55 9.55 -6.61 19.09
N SER A 56 9.70 -5.42 18.50
CA SER A 56 9.38 -4.15 19.18
C SER A 56 7.88 -3.89 19.32
N LEU A 57 7.04 -4.55 18.53
CA LEU A 57 5.59 -4.39 18.58
C LEU A 57 5.02 -4.99 19.88
N ILE A 58 4.34 -4.18 20.68
CA ILE A 58 3.83 -4.57 22.00
C ILE A 58 2.59 -5.47 21.89
N ARG A 59 1.66 -5.12 21.02
CA ARG A 59 0.37 -5.83 20.88
C ARG A 59 0.52 -7.09 20.02
N ALA A 60 -0.11 -8.18 20.46
CA ALA A 60 0.02 -9.48 19.82
C ALA A 60 -0.61 -9.52 18.41
N ASP A 61 -1.75 -8.85 18.23
CA ASP A 61 -2.41 -8.68 16.93
C ASP A 61 -1.53 -7.89 15.95
N HIS A 62 -0.87 -6.82 16.40
CA HIS A 62 0.05 -6.07 15.54
C HIS A 62 1.25 -6.92 15.14
N ARG A 63 1.81 -7.72 16.05
CA ARG A 63 2.88 -8.68 15.74
C ARG A 63 2.46 -9.73 14.72
N ALA A 64 1.25 -10.27 14.86
CA ALA A 64 0.71 -11.26 13.93
C ALA A 64 0.51 -10.66 12.53
N ARG A 65 -0.12 -9.48 12.44
CA ARG A 65 -0.33 -8.76 11.17
C ARG A 65 0.98 -8.41 10.49
N TYR A 66 1.95 -7.88 11.24
CA TYR A 66 3.27 -7.57 10.70
C TYR A 66 3.93 -8.82 10.11
N LEU A 67 3.89 -9.94 10.85
CA LEU A 67 4.50 -11.19 10.41
C LEU A 67 3.83 -11.76 9.15
N ALA A 68 2.50 -11.73 9.09
CA ALA A 68 1.72 -12.17 7.94
C ALA A 68 1.99 -11.31 6.70
N ALA A 69 1.90 -9.98 6.84
CA ALA A 69 2.11 -9.05 5.73
C ALA A 69 3.55 -9.12 5.17
N HIS A 70 4.56 -9.07 6.04
CA HIS A 70 5.97 -9.12 5.61
C HIS A 70 6.38 -10.51 5.12
N GLY A 71 5.89 -11.58 5.75
CA GLY A 71 6.11 -12.95 5.28
C GLY A 71 5.51 -13.18 3.89
N GLY A 72 4.26 -12.74 3.68
CA GLY A 72 3.59 -12.83 2.38
C GLY A 72 4.26 -11.97 1.30
N LEU A 73 4.70 -10.75 1.63
CA LEU A 73 5.49 -9.90 0.73
C LEU A 73 6.77 -10.63 0.28
N ARG A 74 7.53 -11.18 1.23
CA ARG A 74 8.78 -11.91 0.92
C ARG A 74 8.56 -13.12 0.02
N ARG A 75 7.49 -13.89 0.26
CA ARG A 75 7.12 -15.00 -0.63
C ARG A 75 6.80 -14.49 -2.02
N LEU A 76 6.01 -13.43 -2.14
CA LEU A 76 5.63 -12.84 -3.41
C LEU A 76 6.86 -12.36 -4.19
N LEU A 77 7.72 -11.58 -3.54
CA LEU A 77 8.93 -11.06 -4.18
C LEU A 77 9.92 -12.17 -4.53
N GLY A 78 10.09 -13.18 -3.67
CA GLY A 78 10.92 -14.35 -3.97
C GLY A 78 10.47 -15.06 -5.24
N ARG A 79 9.15 -15.17 -5.47
CA ARG A 79 8.60 -15.72 -6.72
C ARG A 79 8.92 -14.85 -7.94
N TYR A 80 8.77 -13.53 -7.84
CA TYR A 80 9.13 -12.60 -8.92
C TYR A 80 10.63 -12.65 -9.27
N LEU A 81 11.47 -12.85 -8.26
CA LEU A 81 12.92 -12.88 -8.39
C LEU A 81 13.49 -14.28 -8.70
N GLY A 82 12.68 -15.34 -8.57
CA GLY A 82 13.13 -16.72 -8.74
C GLY A 82 14.07 -17.22 -7.63
N ILE A 83 13.98 -16.64 -6.43
CA ILE A 83 14.82 -16.98 -5.26
C ILE A 83 13.95 -17.38 -4.05
N ARG A 84 14.58 -17.85 -2.97
CA ARG A 84 13.83 -18.15 -1.75
C ARG A 84 13.33 -16.87 -1.08
N ALA A 85 12.19 -16.96 -0.40
CA ALA A 85 11.57 -15.82 0.27
C ALA A 85 12.45 -15.19 1.37
N ASP A 86 13.21 -16.01 2.10
CA ASP A 86 14.17 -15.59 3.12
C ASP A 86 15.47 -15.02 2.54
N GLU A 87 15.71 -15.16 1.24
CA GLU A 87 16.87 -14.59 0.54
C GLU A 87 16.59 -13.21 -0.09
N VAL A 88 15.33 -12.74 -0.07
CA VAL A 88 14.98 -11.40 -0.58
C VAL A 88 15.67 -10.34 0.28
N ALA A 89 16.64 -9.63 -0.30
CA ALA A 89 17.39 -8.59 0.39
C ALA A 89 16.76 -7.22 0.15
N PHE A 90 16.18 -6.63 1.19
CA PHE A 90 15.66 -5.26 1.13
C PHE A 90 16.78 -4.23 1.28
N VAL A 91 16.64 -3.15 0.53
CA VAL A 91 17.42 -1.92 0.64
C VAL A 91 16.49 -0.73 0.83
N ARG A 92 17.05 0.43 1.22
CA ARG A 92 16.32 1.70 1.24
C ARG A 92 16.84 2.58 0.13
N GLU A 93 15.92 3.15 -0.64
CA GLU A 93 16.24 4.25 -1.54
C GLU A 93 16.56 5.52 -0.74
N ASP A 94 17.19 6.50 -1.38
CA ASP A 94 17.39 7.82 -0.78
C ASP A 94 16.05 8.53 -0.63
N CYS A 95 15.86 9.21 0.51
CA CYS A 95 14.66 9.99 0.74
C CYS A 95 14.62 11.18 -0.22
N PRO A 96 13.55 11.37 -1.01
CA PRO A 96 13.46 12.49 -1.95
C PRO A 96 13.40 13.86 -1.27
N VAL A 97 13.10 13.90 0.04
CA VAL A 97 12.97 15.16 0.81
C VAL A 97 14.30 15.61 1.41
N CYS A 98 15.08 14.70 2.01
CA CYS A 98 16.29 15.05 2.76
C CYS A 98 17.57 14.35 2.28
N GLY A 99 17.46 13.43 1.31
CA GLY A 99 18.59 12.63 0.80
C GLY A 99 19.10 11.54 1.75
N GLY A 100 18.46 11.32 2.90
CA GLY A 100 18.87 10.30 3.87
C GLY A 100 18.48 8.87 3.46
N PRO A 101 19.11 7.82 4.04
CA PRO A 101 18.92 6.42 3.65
C PRO A 101 17.65 5.80 4.27
N HIS A 102 16.53 6.51 4.16
CA HIS A 102 15.24 6.12 4.74
C HIS A 102 14.08 6.33 3.76
N GLY A 103 14.34 6.43 2.45
CA GLY A 103 13.32 6.45 1.40
C GLY A 103 12.57 5.13 1.27
N ARG A 104 12.00 4.82 0.11
CA ARG A 104 11.15 3.61 -0.05
C ARG A 104 11.96 2.32 0.17
N PRO A 105 11.34 1.25 0.70
CA PRO A 105 11.91 -0.10 0.57
C PRO A 105 12.04 -0.48 -0.91
N ALA A 106 13.12 -1.16 -1.27
CA ALA A 106 13.36 -1.66 -2.61
C ALA A 106 14.13 -3.00 -2.56
N VAL A 107 14.17 -3.69 -3.70
CA VAL A 107 15.09 -4.81 -3.94
C VAL A 107 16.05 -4.37 -5.04
N ARG A 108 17.36 -4.50 -4.79
CA ARG A 108 18.40 -4.07 -5.73
C ARG A 108 18.31 -4.88 -7.02
N ASP A 109 18.45 -4.20 -8.16
CA ASP A 109 18.48 -4.78 -9.51
C ASP A 109 17.25 -5.64 -9.87
N ALA A 110 16.12 -5.45 -9.17
CA ALA A 110 14.91 -6.23 -9.39
C ALA A 110 14.17 -5.90 -10.70
N GLY A 111 14.46 -4.73 -11.30
CA GLY A 111 13.75 -4.23 -12.48
C GLY A 111 12.30 -3.80 -12.21
N PHE A 112 11.90 -3.74 -10.93
CA PHE A 112 10.60 -3.28 -10.49
C PHE A 112 10.68 -2.56 -9.14
N HIS A 113 9.68 -1.73 -8.86
CA HIS A 113 9.38 -1.17 -7.55
C HIS A 113 8.22 -1.95 -6.92
N PHE A 114 8.14 -1.92 -5.59
CA PHE A 114 7.02 -2.48 -4.87
C PHE A 114 6.55 -1.55 -3.74
N SER A 115 5.31 -1.75 -3.32
CA SER A 115 4.75 -1.11 -2.13
C SER A 115 3.90 -2.11 -1.37
N LEU A 116 3.91 -2.03 -0.04
CA LEU A 116 3.12 -2.84 0.87
C LEU A 116 2.28 -1.91 1.75
N SER A 117 1.01 -2.24 1.92
CA SER A 117 0.17 -1.71 2.98
C SER A 117 -0.62 -2.84 3.65
N HIS A 118 -1.01 -2.64 4.91
CA HIS A 118 -1.88 -3.58 5.60
C HIS A 118 -2.78 -2.85 6.60
N SER A 119 -4.03 -3.27 6.68
CA SER A 119 -5.00 -2.76 7.65
C SER A 119 -5.98 -3.88 7.96
N GLY A 120 -6.44 -3.94 9.22
CA GLY A 120 -7.24 -5.07 9.70
C GLY A 120 -6.60 -6.42 9.39
N ASP A 121 -7.30 -7.24 8.58
CA ASP A 121 -6.89 -8.60 8.21
C ASP A 121 -6.40 -8.72 6.76
N LEU A 122 -6.25 -7.59 6.07
CA LEU A 122 -5.79 -7.52 4.68
C LEU A 122 -4.42 -6.86 4.58
N ALA A 123 -3.58 -7.40 3.70
CA ALA A 123 -2.44 -6.66 3.15
C ALA A 123 -2.59 -6.52 1.63
N LEU A 124 -2.13 -5.40 1.09
CA LEU A 124 -2.11 -5.09 -0.33
C LEU A 124 -0.66 -4.85 -0.76
N VAL A 125 -0.26 -5.48 -1.85
CA VAL A 125 1.05 -5.29 -2.48
C VAL A 125 0.85 -4.80 -3.92
N GLY A 126 1.54 -3.72 -4.29
CA GLY A 126 1.66 -3.25 -5.67
C GLY A 126 3.06 -3.46 -6.20
N ILE A 127 3.19 -3.88 -7.46
CA ILE A 127 4.47 -4.07 -8.15
C ILE A 127 4.38 -3.45 -9.55
N ALA A 128 5.34 -2.61 -9.93
CA ALA A 128 5.38 -1.93 -11.23
C ALA A 128 6.82 -1.64 -11.69
N THR A 129 7.04 -1.32 -12.97
CA THR A 129 8.38 -0.93 -13.48
C THR A 129 8.77 0.51 -13.12
N THR A 130 7.82 1.33 -12.65
CA THR A 130 8.04 2.69 -12.14
C THR A 130 7.64 2.75 -10.66
N PRO A 131 8.02 3.82 -9.91
CA PRO A 131 7.64 3.97 -8.52
C PRO A 131 6.13 3.78 -8.31
N VAL A 132 5.78 2.90 -7.38
CA VAL A 132 4.41 2.54 -7.03
C VAL A 132 4.20 2.69 -5.54
N GLY A 133 3.03 3.15 -5.15
CA GLY A 133 2.53 3.12 -3.79
C GLY A 133 1.14 2.51 -3.75
N VAL A 134 0.89 1.68 -2.74
CA VAL A 134 -0.44 1.15 -2.46
C VAL A 134 -0.82 1.46 -1.03
N ASP A 135 -2.12 1.59 -0.80
CA ASP A 135 -2.66 1.66 0.53
C ASP A 135 -3.98 0.92 0.67
N VAL A 136 -4.24 0.38 1.85
CA VAL A 136 -5.49 -0.27 2.22
C VAL A 136 -5.82 0.11 3.66
N GLU A 137 -7.06 0.53 3.89
CA GLU A 137 -7.54 0.96 5.19
C GLU A 137 -8.89 0.33 5.53
N ALA A 138 -9.01 -0.23 6.72
CA ALA A 138 -10.31 -0.56 7.28
C ALA A 138 -11.10 0.74 7.50
N HIS A 139 -12.42 0.69 7.28
CA HIS A 139 -13.26 1.84 7.56
C HIS A 139 -13.15 2.17 9.06
N PRO A 140 -12.78 3.41 9.42
CA PRO A 140 -12.70 3.80 10.81
C PRO A 140 -14.09 3.97 11.41
N GLU A 141 -14.16 4.08 12.72
CA GLU A 141 -15.36 4.59 13.38
C GLU A 141 -15.64 6.03 12.96
N ALA A 142 -16.91 6.44 12.97
CA ALA A 142 -17.34 7.76 12.50
C ALA A 142 -16.65 8.89 13.27
N GLU A 143 -16.52 8.79 14.59
CA GLU A 143 -15.86 9.78 15.43
C GLU A 143 -14.37 9.93 15.10
N VAL A 144 -13.71 8.81 14.77
CA VAL A 144 -12.29 8.80 14.40
C VAL A 144 -12.10 9.51 13.07
N SER A 145 -12.93 9.21 12.06
CA SER A 145 -12.85 9.90 10.77
C SER A 145 -13.06 11.42 10.91
N ALA A 146 -14.00 11.85 11.75
CA ALA A 146 -14.27 13.26 11.99
C ALA A 146 -13.09 13.97 12.69
N LEU A 147 -12.45 13.32 13.66
CA LEU A 147 -11.31 13.88 14.38
C LEU A 147 -10.08 14.06 13.46
N VAL A 148 -9.84 13.12 12.55
CA VAL A 148 -8.64 13.10 11.72
C VAL A 148 -8.84 13.88 10.42
N ALA A 149 -10.08 14.14 9.99
CA ALA A 149 -10.40 14.90 8.78
C ALA A 149 -9.73 16.29 8.76
N ASP A 150 -9.48 16.91 9.92
CA ASP A 150 -8.78 18.19 10.04
C ASP A 150 -7.31 18.16 9.61
N SER A 151 -6.75 16.98 9.32
CA SER A 151 -5.41 16.83 8.74
C SER A 151 -5.41 16.80 7.20
N LEU A 152 -6.58 16.66 6.56
CA LEU A 152 -6.71 16.53 5.10
C LEU A 152 -6.49 17.87 4.38
N HIS A 153 -6.47 17.87 3.05
CA HIS A 153 -6.41 19.11 2.27
C HIS A 153 -7.68 19.94 2.51
N PRO A 154 -7.62 21.29 2.59
CA PRO A 154 -8.78 22.13 2.90
C PRO A 154 -10.03 21.83 2.05
N ARG A 155 -9.87 21.59 0.74
CA ARG A 155 -10.98 21.20 -0.15
C ARG A 155 -11.61 19.85 0.22
N GLU A 156 -10.82 18.87 0.63
CA GLU A 156 -11.35 17.57 1.08
C GLU A 156 -12.10 17.72 2.41
N ARG A 157 -11.65 18.62 3.29
CA ARG A 157 -12.38 18.93 4.54
C ARG A 157 -13.76 19.50 4.23
N GLU A 158 -13.84 20.44 3.29
CA GLU A 158 -15.11 21.00 2.84
C GLU A 158 -16.03 19.95 2.21
N GLU A 159 -15.47 19.08 1.38
CA GLU A 159 -16.21 17.96 0.76
C GLU A 159 -16.70 16.96 1.81
N PHE A 160 -15.83 16.55 2.73
CA PHE A 160 -16.14 15.65 3.84
C PHE A 160 -17.27 16.21 4.72
N ALA A 161 -17.23 17.50 5.05
CA ALA A 161 -18.26 18.15 5.86
C ALA A 161 -19.65 18.16 5.19
N ARG A 162 -19.72 18.08 3.86
CA ARG A 162 -20.96 18.03 3.09
C ARG A 162 -21.54 16.62 2.96
N LEU A 163 -20.77 15.57 3.26
CA LEU A 163 -21.24 14.19 3.17
C LEU A 163 -22.25 13.86 4.28
N PRO A 164 -23.26 13.02 4.00
CA PRO A 164 -24.06 12.34 5.01
C PRO A 164 -23.17 11.61 6.03
N ALA A 165 -23.57 11.58 7.30
CA ALA A 165 -22.73 11.06 8.38
C ALA A 165 -22.37 9.58 8.18
N GLU A 166 -23.28 8.81 7.59
CA GLU A 166 -23.16 7.41 7.25
C GLU A 166 -22.15 7.12 6.12
N GLU A 167 -21.90 8.09 5.24
CA GLU A 167 -20.96 7.94 4.11
C GLU A 167 -19.53 8.36 4.49
N ARG A 168 -19.39 9.18 5.53
CA ARG A 168 -18.11 9.77 5.97
C ARG A 168 -17.01 8.75 6.26
N PRO A 169 -17.25 7.63 6.99
CA PRO A 169 -16.18 6.67 7.27
C PRO A 169 -15.55 6.09 6.01
N ALA A 170 -16.39 5.66 5.07
CA ALA A 170 -15.92 5.06 3.81
C ALA A 170 -15.22 6.09 2.92
N ALA A 171 -15.79 7.29 2.78
CA ALA A 171 -15.19 8.36 1.99
C ALA A 171 -13.86 8.86 2.58
N PHE A 172 -13.76 8.96 3.90
CA PHE A 172 -12.51 9.27 4.60
C PHE A 172 -11.46 8.19 4.34
N ALA A 173 -11.80 6.92 4.54
CA ALA A 173 -10.87 5.82 4.33
C ALA A 173 -10.35 5.79 2.88
N GLN A 174 -11.20 6.08 1.89
CA GLN A 174 -10.78 6.13 0.48
C GLN A 174 -9.86 7.31 0.19
N CYS A 175 -10.18 8.52 0.69
CA CYS A 175 -9.30 9.67 0.54
C CYS A 175 -7.95 9.47 1.23
N TRP A 176 -7.97 8.89 2.44
CA TRP A 176 -6.77 8.52 3.17
C TRP A 176 -5.91 7.52 2.38
N ALA A 177 -6.51 6.45 1.88
CA ALA A 177 -5.82 5.46 1.07
C ALA A 177 -5.19 6.09 -0.18
N ARG A 178 -5.91 6.98 -0.88
CA ARG A 178 -5.37 7.72 -2.03
C ARG A 178 -4.12 8.54 -1.65
N LYS A 179 -4.15 9.25 -0.51
CA LYS A 179 -3.03 10.05 -0.02
C LYS A 179 -1.84 9.18 0.36
N GLU A 180 -2.04 8.16 1.17
CA GLU A 180 -0.97 7.27 1.62
C GLU A 180 -0.37 6.49 0.44
N ALA A 181 -1.20 6.04 -0.52
CA ALA A 181 -0.70 5.42 -1.76
C ALA A 181 0.20 6.40 -2.53
N TYR A 182 -0.21 7.65 -2.70
CA TYR A 182 0.63 8.67 -3.35
C TYR A 182 1.92 8.98 -2.57
N LEU A 183 1.86 9.15 -1.25
CA LEU A 183 3.02 9.46 -0.41
C LEU A 183 4.02 8.30 -0.33
N LYS A 184 3.53 7.05 -0.33
CA LYS A 184 4.34 5.85 -0.48
C LYS A 184 4.94 5.76 -1.88
N GLY A 185 4.17 6.12 -2.90
CA GLY A 185 4.59 6.16 -4.29
C GLY A 185 5.72 7.15 -4.49
N THR A 186 5.59 8.39 -4.03
CA THR A 186 6.61 9.45 -4.14
C THR A 186 7.82 9.21 -3.23
N GLY A 187 7.65 8.48 -2.13
CA GLY A 187 8.70 8.18 -1.16
C GLY A 187 8.93 9.27 -0.11
N GLU A 188 8.06 10.29 -0.08
CA GLU A 188 8.12 11.40 0.87
C GLU A 188 7.64 11.01 2.28
N GLY A 189 6.83 9.96 2.37
CA GLY A 189 6.17 9.54 3.61
C GLY A 189 5.31 10.65 4.20
N LEU A 190 5.05 10.61 5.52
CA LEU A 190 4.24 11.62 6.21
C LEU A 190 4.79 13.05 6.10
N SER A 191 6.09 13.21 5.81
CA SER A 191 6.72 14.53 5.58
C SER A 191 6.19 15.22 4.33
N GLY A 192 5.65 14.47 3.37
CA GLY A 192 4.97 15.01 2.19
C GLY A 192 3.65 15.70 2.51
N GLY A 193 3.10 15.53 3.72
CA GLY A 193 1.97 16.29 4.25
C GLY A 193 0.61 15.89 3.65
N LEU A 194 -0.31 15.45 4.51
CA LEU A 194 -1.67 15.06 4.12
C LEU A 194 -2.53 16.23 3.62
N ASP A 195 -2.16 17.46 3.97
CA ASP A 195 -2.88 18.69 3.65
C ASP A 195 -2.40 19.36 2.34
N ARG A 196 -1.32 18.85 1.73
CA ARG A 196 -0.67 19.52 0.57
C ARG A 196 -1.29 19.19 -0.77
N THR A 197 -1.58 17.91 -1.01
CA THR A 197 -2.06 17.44 -2.31
C THR A 197 -3.52 17.02 -2.19
N TYR A 198 -4.37 17.63 -3.02
CA TYR A 198 -5.77 17.27 -3.14
C TYR A 198 -5.92 15.97 -3.95
N MET A 199 -6.52 14.95 -3.33
CA MET A 199 -6.83 13.63 -3.90
C MET A 199 -8.31 13.43 -4.20
N GLY A 200 -9.16 14.28 -3.62
CA GLY A 200 -10.62 14.26 -3.79
C GLY A 200 -11.35 13.27 -2.90
N MET A 201 -12.57 13.63 -2.50
CA MET A 201 -13.50 12.79 -1.72
C MET A 201 -14.56 12.10 -2.59
N GLY A 202 -14.61 12.42 -3.88
CA GLY A 202 -15.62 11.91 -4.81
C GLY A 202 -15.38 10.47 -5.27
N ALA A 203 -16.29 10.00 -6.14
CA ALA A 203 -16.27 8.65 -6.70
C ALA A 203 -14.98 8.34 -7.49
N GLU A 204 -14.38 9.35 -8.10
CA GLU A 204 -13.11 9.24 -8.81
C GLU A 204 -12.04 10.09 -8.10
N PRO A 205 -10.77 9.64 -8.08
CA PRO A 205 -9.67 10.43 -7.57
C PRO A 205 -9.40 11.68 -8.42
N ALA A 206 -8.78 12.68 -7.82
CA ALA A 206 -8.27 13.83 -8.55
C ALA A 206 -7.16 13.43 -9.52
N ALA A 207 -7.09 14.11 -10.67
CA ALA A 207 -5.98 13.96 -11.59
C ALA A 207 -4.70 14.53 -10.98
N LEU A 208 -3.59 13.79 -11.11
CA LEU A 208 -2.27 14.18 -10.62
C LEU A 208 -1.30 14.26 -11.79
N GLU A 209 -0.53 15.34 -11.86
CA GLU A 209 0.50 15.49 -12.88
C GLU A 209 1.62 14.46 -12.64
N GLY A 210 2.00 13.71 -13.67
CA GLY A 210 3.05 12.70 -13.59
C GLY A 210 2.69 11.46 -12.77
N TRP A 211 1.43 11.28 -12.35
CA TRP A 211 0.99 10.13 -11.56
C TRP A 211 -0.37 9.61 -12.03
N SER A 212 -0.50 8.29 -12.06
CA SER A 212 -1.79 7.62 -12.20
C SER A 212 -2.26 7.16 -10.82
N LEU A 213 -3.42 7.65 -10.38
CA LEU A 213 -4.05 7.31 -9.11
C LEU A 213 -5.38 6.62 -9.39
N ALA A 214 -5.67 5.53 -8.68
CA ALA A 214 -6.96 4.86 -8.77
C ALA A 214 -7.33 4.13 -7.48
N ASP A 215 -8.64 3.92 -7.33
CA ASP A 215 -9.20 3.11 -6.28
C ASP A 215 -9.11 1.62 -6.61
N VAL A 216 -8.78 0.83 -5.59
CA VAL A 216 -8.60 -0.61 -5.70
C VAL A 216 -9.78 -1.29 -5.02
N ARG A 217 -10.52 -2.11 -5.78
CA ARG A 217 -11.66 -2.84 -5.23
C ARG A 217 -11.18 -3.96 -4.28
N VAL A 218 -11.55 -3.83 -3.02
CA VAL A 218 -11.25 -4.77 -1.93
C VAL A 218 -12.55 -5.14 -1.19
N ALA A 219 -12.45 -5.84 -0.05
CA ALA A 219 -13.63 -6.19 0.74
C ALA A 219 -14.41 -4.93 1.20
N PRO A 220 -15.76 -4.99 1.33
CA PRO A 220 -16.59 -3.79 1.51
C PRO A 220 -16.29 -2.92 2.73
N SER A 221 -15.69 -3.48 3.79
CA SER A 221 -15.30 -2.76 5.01
C SER A 221 -13.91 -2.12 4.92
N TYR A 222 -13.34 -2.10 3.72
CA TYR A 222 -12.02 -1.53 3.44
C TYR A 222 -12.11 -0.57 2.27
N ALA A 223 -11.21 0.39 2.28
CA ALA A 223 -10.89 1.26 1.16
C ALA A 223 -9.45 0.98 0.73
N ALA A 224 -9.14 1.12 -0.56
CA ALA A 224 -7.79 0.90 -1.04
C ALA A 224 -7.49 1.74 -2.27
N ALA A 225 -6.23 2.08 -2.47
CA ALA A 225 -5.78 2.86 -3.61
C ALA A 225 -4.40 2.44 -4.08
N VAL A 226 -4.10 2.77 -5.33
CA VAL A 226 -2.79 2.63 -5.94
C VAL A 226 -2.40 3.93 -6.64
N ALA A 227 -1.16 4.36 -6.43
CA ALA A 227 -0.54 5.47 -7.14
C ALA A 227 0.72 4.96 -7.85
N VAL A 228 0.89 5.28 -9.13
CA VAL A 228 2.07 4.87 -9.90
C VAL A 228 2.58 6.05 -10.70
N ALA A 229 3.90 6.23 -10.71
CA ALA A 229 4.55 7.30 -11.45
C ALA A 229 4.37 7.08 -12.96
N GLY A 230 3.92 8.13 -13.63
CA GLY A 230 3.99 8.27 -15.08
C GLY A 230 5.44 8.37 -15.56
N ARG A 231 5.65 8.15 -16.85
CA ARG A 231 6.94 8.39 -17.51
C ARG A 231 7.08 9.84 -17.94
#